data_AF-A0A1B8QIP0-F1
#
_entry.id   AF-A0A1B8QIP0-F1
#
_cell.length_a   1.000
_cell.length_b   1.000
_cell.length_c   1.000
_cell.angle_alpha   90.00
_cell.angle_beta   90.00
_cell.angle_gamma   90.00
#
_symmetry.space_group_name_H-M   'P 1'
#
loop_
_entity.id
_entity.type
_entity.pdbx_description
1 polymer ?
#
loop_
_entity_poly.entity_id
_entity_poly.type
_entity_poly.pdbx_seq_one_letter_code
_entity_poly.pdbx_strand_id
1 'polypeptide(L)'
;MVKSEFKKNGIISANSLLKNKLKYYNDEMLRWIKNYSIVDENGDICFAKDLSTPSRPHDLDIPEINIHLPALKTRGWSSKEKFIQLYHENKLIFKDGRPYEKHLLIDSKDSAMSILNFYSRQGKHDLEKLGLGHMFKTAKPVQMIKYFIKLCTSDDDVVMDYFAGSGTTAQAVIECNLEDGYNRCFLLCQIVKPIKNNPEAIQTLLKYGYTATIDNIARLRLEILDNRHQYEQVQQ
;
A
#
# COMPACT_ATOMS: atom_id res chain seq x y z
N MET A 1 -12.60 4.39 13.87
CA MET A 1 -14.03 4.71 13.66
C MET A 1 -14.95 3.51 13.88
N VAL A 2 -14.85 2.42 13.09
CA VAL A 2 -15.72 1.22 13.24
C VAL A 2 -15.65 0.63 14.66
N LYS A 3 -14.45 0.47 15.22
CA LYS A 3 -14.25 0.00 16.60
C LYS A 3 -14.90 0.91 17.67
N SER A 4 -15.00 2.21 17.40
CA SER A 4 -15.72 3.14 18.28
C SER A 4 -17.24 2.99 18.15
N GLU A 5 -17.75 2.75 16.95
CA GLU A 5 -19.18 2.51 16.71
C GLU A 5 -19.62 1.21 17.38
N PHE A 6 -18.81 0.15 17.26
CA PHE A 6 -19.02 -1.12 17.94
C PHE A 6 -19.17 -0.94 19.46
N LYS A 7 -18.25 -0.19 20.08
CA LYS A 7 -18.30 0.07 21.53
C LYS A 7 -19.53 0.85 21.99
N LYS A 8 -20.08 1.72 21.13
CA LYS A 8 -21.23 2.58 21.47
C LYS A 8 -22.57 1.92 21.18
N ASN A 9 -22.71 1.33 19.99
CA ASN A 9 -23.99 0.95 19.40
C ASN A 9 -24.03 -0.54 18.98
N GLY A 10 -22.99 -1.30 19.30
CA GLY A 10 -22.92 -2.75 19.08
C GLY A 10 -22.62 -3.17 17.64
N ILE A 11 -22.63 -4.49 17.43
CA ILE A 11 -22.17 -5.16 16.20
C ILE A 11 -23.02 -4.82 14.96
N ILE A 12 -24.34 -4.67 15.12
CA ILE A 12 -25.26 -4.38 14.00
C ILE A 12 -24.96 -3.00 13.42
N SER A 13 -24.83 -1.98 14.29
CA SER A 13 -24.52 -0.62 13.88
C SER A 13 -23.13 -0.54 13.23
N ALA A 14 -22.13 -1.18 13.84
CA ALA A 14 -20.77 -1.23 13.30
C ALA A 14 -20.71 -1.86 11.89
N ASN A 15 -21.43 -2.96 11.67
CA ASN A 15 -21.53 -3.60 10.35
C ASN A 15 -22.23 -2.70 9.30
N SER A 16 -23.29 -1.99 9.70
CA SER A 16 -23.97 -1.03 8.82
C SER A 16 -23.04 0.11 8.41
N LEU A 17 -22.31 0.69 9.38
CA LEU A 17 -21.32 1.73 9.14
C LEU A 17 -20.20 1.27 8.21
N LEU A 18 -19.66 0.07 8.43
CA LEU A 18 -18.61 -0.51 7.59
C LEU A 18 -19.10 -0.69 6.15
N LYS A 19 -20.28 -1.29 5.93
CA LYS A 19 -20.85 -1.47 4.58
C LYS A 19 -21.03 -0.15 3.85
N ASN A 20 -21.54 0.87 4.52
CA ASN A 20 -21.69 2.20 3.94
C ASN A 20 -20.34 2.81 3.54
N LYS A 21 -19.31 2.67 4.37
CA LYS A 21 -17.95 3.13 4.04
C LYS A 21 -17.36 2.41 2.83
N LEU A 22 -17.49 1.09 2.78
CA LEU A 22 -16.97 0.28 1.68
C LEU A 22 -17.66 0.56 0.34
N LYS A 23 -18.95 0.94 0.36
CA LYS A 23 -19.71 1.31 -0.84
C LYS A 23 -19.06 2.48 -1.61
N TYR A 24 -18.51 3.45 -0.89
CA TYR A 24 -17.87 4.64 -1.48
C TYR A 24 -16.34 4.53 -1.53
N TYR A 25 -15.77 3.42 -1.06
CA TYR A 25 -14.33 3.21 -1.11
C TYR A 25 -13.87 2.88 -2.54
N ASN A 26 -12.95 3.70 -3.07
CA ASN A 26 -12.52 3.61 -4.47
C ASN A 26 -11.00 3.71 -4.67
N ASP A 27 -10.23 3.28 -3.69
CA ASP A 27 -8.78 3.15 -3.87
C ASP A 27 -8.48 1.96 -4.80
N GLU A 28 -7.81 2.22 -5.93
CA GLU A 28 -7.48 1.18 -6.91
C GLU A 28 -6.43 0.19 -6.41
N MET A 29 -5.50 0.65 -5.56
CA MET A 29 -4.44 -0.20 -5.01
C MET A 29 -4.98 -1.09 -3.88
N LEU A 30 -6.01 -0.62 -3.17
CA LEU A 30 -6.59 -1.32 -2.01
C LEU A 30 -7.97 -1.92 -2.28
N ARG A 31 -8.30 -2.26 -3.54
CA ARG A 31 -9.59 -2.87 -3.91
C ARG A 31 -9.91 -4.12 -3.08
N TRP A 32 -8.89 -4.87 -2.64
CA TRP A 32 -9.04 -6.06 -1.81
C TRP A 32 -9.70 -5.80 -0.46
N ILE A 33 -9.61 -4.57 0.08
CA ILE A 33 -10.26 -4.18 1.35
C ILE A 33 -11.77 -4.37 1.28
N LYS A 34 -12.39 -4.32 0.09
CA LYS A 34 -13.83 -4.56 -0.09
C LYS A 34 -14.29 -5.94 0.38
N ASN A 35 -13.38 -6.92 0.45
CA ASN A 35 -13.70 -8.24 0.99
C ASN A 35 -13.94 -8.19 2.50
N TYR A 36 -13.25 -7.29 3.21
CA TYR A 36 -13.29 -7.11 4.67
C TYR A 36 -14.54 -6.35 5.11
N SER A 37 -15.69 -7.02 4.99
CA SER A 37 -17.03 -6.43 5.08
C SER A 37 -17.81 -6.82 6.32
N ILE A 38 -17.17 -7.52 7.26
CA ILE A 38 -17.77 -8.03 8.49
C ILE A 38 -17.04 -7.44 9.70
N VAL A 39 -17.79 -7.11 10.74
CA VAL A 39 -17.27 -6.81 12.08
C VAL A 39 -17.54 -7.99 12.98
N ASP A 40 -16.50 -8.49 13.66
CA ASP A 40 -16.58 -9.64 14.57
C ASP A 40 -17.02 -9.25 15.99
N GLU A 41 -17.09 -10.24 16.88
CA GLU A 41 -17.48 -10.11 18.28
C GLU A 41 -16.56 -9.21 19.11
N ASN A 42 -15.35 -8.91 18.64
CA ASN A 42 -14.39 -8.02 19.30
C ASN A 42 -14.41 -6.59 18.71
N GLY A 43 -15.26 -6.36 17.69
CA GLY A 43 -15.31 -5.10 16.96
C GLY A 43 -14.20 -4.97 15.91
N ASP A 44 -13.51 -6.06 15.58
CA ASP A 44 -12.46 -6.08 14.58
C ASP A 44 -13.03 -6.42 13.19
N ILE A 45 -12.43 -5.83 12.16
CA ILE A 45 -12.90 -5.98 10.78
C ILE A 45 -12.32 -7.28 10.21
N CYS A 46 -13.15 -8.10 9.57
CA CYS A 46 -12.76 -9.37 8.98
C CYS A 46 -13.46 -9.65 7.64
N PHE A 47 -12.95 -10.64 6.90
CA PHE A 47 -13.69 -11.28 5.81
C PHE A 47 -13.85 -12.78 6.06
N ALA A 48 -14.94 -13.32 5.52
CA ALA A 48 -15.27 -14.74 5.58
C ALA A 48 -14.82 -15.42 4.29
N LYS A 49 -13.78 -16.25 4.37
CA LYS A 49 -13.28 -17.03 3.23
C LYS A 49 -14.00 -18.37 3.17
N ASP A 50 -14.62 -18.66 2.03
CA ASP A 50 -15.34 -19.92 1.82
C ASP A 50 -14.38 -21.12 1.92
N LEU A 51 -14.76 -22.12 2.72
CA LEU A 51 -13.96 -23.33 2.95
C LEU A 51 -14.19 -24.43 1.90
N SER A 52 -14.92 -24.16 0.83
CA SER A 52 -15.04 -25.07 -0.30
C SER A 52 -13.85 -24.96 -1.26
N THR A 53 -13.49 -26.06 -1.90
CA THR A 53 -12.37 -26.18 -2.84
C THR A 53 -12.88 -26.61 -4.22
N PRO A 54 -12.08 -26.48 -5.29
CA PRO A 54 -12.45 -26.99 -6.62
C PRO A 54 -12.49 -28.53 -6.73
N SER A 55 -12.36 -29.26 -5.63
CA SER A 55 -12.39 -30.72 -5.63
C SER A 55 -13.80 -31.26 -5.84
N ARG A 56 -13.90 -32.58 -6.04
CA ARG A 56 -15.19 -33.27 -6.17
C ARG A 56 -16.02 -33.11 -4.88
N PRO A 57 -17.35 -32.89 -4.99
CA PRO A 57 -18.25 -32.90 -3.85
C PRO A 57 -18.18 -34.19 -3.03
N HIS A 58 -18.22 -34.03 -1.72
CA HIS A 58 -18.23 -35.10 -0.73
C HIS A 58 -18.82 -34.56 0.58
N ASP A 59 -19.42 -35.44 1.37
CA ASP A 59 -19.78 -35.14 2.75
C ASP A 59 -18.50 -35.04 3.58
N LEU A 60 -18.49 -34.17 4.59
CA LEU A 60 -17.38 -34.03 5.52
C LEU A 60 -17.86 -34.14 6.96
N ASP A 61 -17.41 -35.19 7.62
CA ASP A 61 -17.66 -35.49 9.02
C ASP A 61 -16.43 -35.19 9.89
N ILE A 62 -16.63 -34.37 10.92
CA ILE A 62 -15.58 -33.95 11.86
C ILE A 62 -16.13 -34.09 13.30
N PRO A 63 -16.19 -35.31 13.85
CA PRO A 63 -16.76 -35.56 15.17
C PRO A 63 -16.01 -34.83 16.30
N GLU A 64 -14.71 -34.57 16.14
CA GLU A 64 -13.85 -33.92 17.13
C GLU A 64 -14.33 -32.52 17.53
N ILE A 65 -14.96 -31.83 16.58
CA ILE A 65 -15.52 -30.47 16.78
C ILE A 65 -17.02 -30.44 16.49
N ASN A 66 -17.66 -31.62 16.46
CA ASN A 66 -19.09 -31.81 16.24
C ASN A 66 -19.64 -31.12 14.99
N ILE A 67 -18.97 -31.31 13.85
CA ILE A 67 -19.37 -30.74 12.55
C ILE A 67 -19.72 -31.88 11.59
N HIS A 68 -20.90 -31.76 10.97
CA HIS A 68 -21.33 -32.56 9.83
C HIS A 68 -21.70 -31.64 8.68
N LEU A 69 -21.04 -31.79 7.53
CA LEU A 69 -21.27 -30.95 6.36
C LEU A 69 -21.70 -31.82 5.18
N PRO A 70 -22.90 -31.62 4.64
CA PRO A 70 -23.34 -32.35 3.45
C PRO A 70 -22.54 -31.88 2.22
N ALA A 71 -22.46 -32.74 1.22
CA ALA A 71 -21.84 -32.46 -0.05
C ALA A 71 -22.46 -31.23 -0.72
N LEU A 72 -21.61 -30.31 -1.17
CA LEU A 72 -22.06 -29.18 -1.97
C LEU A 72 -22.40 -29.62 -3.40
N LYS A 73 -23.14 -28.79 -4.13
CA LYS A 73 -23.55 -29.13 -5.51
C LYS A 73 -22.39 -29.28 -6.49
N THR A 74 -21.34 -28.45 -6.35
CA THR A 74 -20.30 -28.29 -7.39
C THR A 74 -18.87 -28.31 -6.87
N ARG A 75 -18.67 -28.27 -5.55
CA ARG A 75 -17.36 -28.12 -4.91
C ARG A 75 -17.21 -29.12 -3.78
N GLY A 76 -15.99 -29.47 -3.42
CA GLY A 76 -15.71 -30.23 -2.20
C GLY A 76 -15.42 -29.31 -1.02
N TRP A 77 -15.32 -29.88 0.17
CA TRP A 77 -14.86 -29.16 1.35
C TRP A 77 -13.34 -29.11 1.43
N SER A 78 -12.81 -28.21 2.28
CA SER A 78 -11.41 -28.25 2.71
C SER A 78 -11.15 -29.46 3.60
N SER A 79 -9.88 -29.80 3.84
CA SER A 79 -9.53 -30.98 4.63
C SER A 79 -10.00 -30.86 6.08
N LYS A 80 -10.26 -32.02 6.69
CA LYS A 80 -10.65 -32.16 8.09
C LYS A 80 -9.67 -31.46 9.04
N GLU A 81 -8.38 -31.62 8.79
CA GLU A 81 -7.29 -31.04 9.59
C GLU A 81 -7.37 -29.52 9.59
N LYS A 82 -7.70 -28.91 8.44
CA LYS A 82 -7.87 -27.46 8.33
C LYS A 82 -9.03 -26.97 9.19
N PHE A 83 -10.16 -27.67 9.20
CA PHE A 83 -11.31 -27.30 10.04
C PHE A 83 -10.97 -27.39 11.52
N ILE A 84 -10.31 -28.46 11.95
CA ILE A 84 -9.84 -28.65 13.34
C ILE A 84 -8.89 -27.53 13.73
N GLN A 85 -7.92 -27.20 12.87
CA GLN A 85 -6.99 -26.09 13.10
C GLN A 85 -7.75 -24.76 13.28
N LEU A 86 -8.66 -24.42 12.36
CA LEU A 86 -9.42 -23.17 12.42
C LEU A 86 -10.33 -23.08 13.64
N TYR A 87 -10.89 -24.20 14.08
CA TYR A 87 -11.67 -24.27 15.32
C TYR A 87 -10.80 -23.91 16.53
N HIS A 88 -9.63 -24.54 16.67
CA HIS A 88 -8.71 -24.24 17.78
C HIS A 88 -8.11 -22.83 17.72
N GLU A 89 -7.94 -22.26 16.53
CA GLU A 89 -7.49 -20.88 16.35
C GLU A 89 -8.61 -19.83 16.52
N ASN A 90 -9.85 -20.23 16.84
CA ASN A 90 -11.03 -19.34 16.87
C ASN A 90 -11.24 -18.57 15.54
N LYS A 91 -10.87 -19.19 14.43
CA LYS A 91 -11.03 -18.67 13.05
C LYS A 91 -12.13 -19.35 12.27
N LEU A 92 -12.83 -20.33 12.83
CA LEU A 92 -13.97 -20.97 12.18
C LEU A 92 -15.27 -20.23 12.53
N ILE A 93 -15.96 -19.71 11.52
CA ILE A 93 -17.26 -19.04 11.68
C ILE A 93 -18.33 -19.68 10.80
N PHE A 94 -19.59 -19.59 11.21
CA PHE A 94 -20.72 -20.14 10.47
C PHE A 94 -21.69 -19.02 10.07
N LYS A 95 -22.14 -19.07 8.81
CA LYS A 95 -23.20 -18.21 8.29
C LYS A 95 -24.23 -19.07 7.58
N ASP A 96 -25.47 -19.03 8.05
CA ASP A 96 -26.59 -19.82 7.50
C ASP A 96 -26.25 -21.33 7.38
N GLY A 97 -25.55 -21.86 8.40
CA GLY A 97 -25.08 -23.26 8.43
C GLY A 97 -23.85 -23.56 7.56
N ARG A 98 -23.34 -22.59 6.80
CA ARG A 98 -22.13 -22.74 5.96
C ARG A 98 -20.88 -22.27 6.70
N PRO A 99 -19.79 -23.06 6.71
CA PRO A 99 -18.56 -22.70 7.39
C PRO A 99 -17.67 -21.79 6.54
N TYR A 100 -17.00 -20.85 7.21
CA TYR A 100 -16.03 -19.94 6.63
C TYR A 100 -14.84 -19.77 7.56
N GLU A 101 -13.70 -19.45 6.97
CA GLU A 101 -12.49 -19.05 7.67
C GLU A 101 -12.51 -17.53 7.89
N LYS A 102 -12.40 -17.09 9.14
CA LYS A 102 -12.31 -15.69 9.58
C LYS A 102 -10.89 -15.19 9.37
N HIS A 103 -10.75 -14.19 8.51
CA HIS A 103 -9.50 -13.46 8.26
C HIS A 103 -9.62 -12.04 8.80
N LEU A 104 -8.84 -11.69 9.82
CA LEU A 104 -8.84 -10.34 10.38
C LEU A 104 -8.07 -9.37 9.47
N LEU A 105 -8.57 -8.15 9.34
CA LEU A 105 -7.93 -7.08 8.56
C LEU A 105 -6.55 -6.73 9.11
N ILE A 106 -6.39 -6.80 10.44
CA ILE A 106 -5.10 -6.51 11.09
C ILE A 106 -4.02 -7.55 10.75
N ASP A 107 -4.42 -8.78 10.45
CA ASP A 107 -3.50 -9.85 10.06
C ASP A 107 -3.21 -9.84 8.56
N SER A 108 -3.91 -9.00 7.80
CA SER A 108 -3.75 -8.92 6.36
C SER A 108 -2.38 -8.36 6.01
N LYS A 109 -1.62 -9.13 5.23
CA LYS A 109 -0.35 -8.69 4.65
C LYS A 109 -0.57 -8.46 3.18
N ASP A 110 -0.26 -7.27 2.70
CA ASP A 110 -0.24 -7.02 1.27
C ASP A 110 0.87 -7.86 0.63
N SER A 111 0.58 -8.46 -0.51
CA SER A 111 1.56 -9.25 -1.24
C SER A 111 2.13 -8.40 -2.36
N ALA A 112 3.46 -8.28 -2.41
CA ALA A 112 4.12 -7.61 -3.52
C ALA A 112 3.75 -8.28 -4.85
N MET A 113 3.18 -7.52 -5.78
CA MET A 113 2.88 -8.05 -7.11
C MET A 113 4.18 -8.26 -7.88
N SER A 114 4.31 -9.40 -8.56
CA SER A 114 5.48 -9.69 -9.40
C SER A 114 5.49 -8.90 -10.72
N ILE A 115 4.32 -8.44 -11.18
CA ILE A 115 4.16 -7.63 -12.39
C ILE A 115 3.65 -6.25 -11.96
N LEU A 116 4.48 -5.22 -12.20
CA LEU A 116 4.19 -3.85 -11.83
C LEU A 116 3.97 -3.00 -13.08
N ASN A 117 2.82 -2.31 -13.15
CA ASN A 117 2.42 -1.51 -14.32
C ASN A 117 2.89 -0.05 -14.20
N PHE A 118 4.21 0.17 -14.06
CA PHE A 118 4.80 1.51 -14.04
C PHE A 118 5.41 1.87 -15.40
N TYR A 119 5.05 3.04 -15.94
CA TYR A 119 5.57 3.52 -17.22
C TYR A 119 6.73 4.50 -17.02
N SER A 120 7.83 4.28 -17.74
CA SER A 120 9.04 5.13 -17.66
C SER A 120 8.78 6.62 -17.95
N ARG A 121 7.86 6.93 -18.87
CA ARG A 121 7.45 8.30 -19.22
C ARG A 121 6.94 9.11 -18.02
N GLN A 122 6.41 8.44 -16.99
CA GLN A 122 5.89 9.10 -15.80
C GLN A 122 6.98 9.86 -15.03
N GLY A 123 8.22 9.37 -15.02
CA GLY A 123 9.32 10.05 -14.35
C GLY A 123 9.65 11.43 -14.94
N LYS A 124 9.46 11.61 -16.25
CA LYS A 124 9.59 12.93 -16.89
C LYS A 124 8.44 13.85 -16.47
N HIS A 125 7.21 13.35 -16.47
CA HIS A 125 6.05 14.13 -15.99
C HIS A 125 6.19 14.56 -14.53
N ASP A 126 6.77 13.71 -13.68
CA ASP A 126 7.01 14.06 -12.28
C ASP A 126 8.03 15.20 -12.14
N LEU A 127 9.04 15.27 -13.02
CA LEU A 127 9.96 16.42 -13.13
C LEU A 127 9.28 17.65 -13.73
N GLU A 128 8.43 17.49 -14.75
CA GLU A 128 7.66 18.59 -15.37
C GLU A 128 6.77 19.29 -14.34
N LYS A 129 6.15 18.56 -13.41
CA LYS A 129 5.39 19.12 -12.28
C LYS A 129 6.22 20.05 -11.39
N LEU A 130 7.55 19.90 -11.37
CA LEU A 130 8.49 20.73 -10.63
C LEU A 130 9.13 21.84 -11.50
N GLY A 131 8.77 21.93 -12.79
CA GLY A 131 9.44 22.83 -13.74
C GLY A 131 10.84 22.35 -14.14
N LEU A 132 11.16 21.07 -13.90
CA LEU A 132 12.48 20.46 -14.13
C LEU A 132 12.46 19.41 -15.26
N GLY A 133 11.42 19.40 -16.11
CA GLY A 133 11.22 18.37 -17.14
C GLY A 133 12.36 18.22 -18.15
N HIS A 134 13.11 19.29 -18.40
CA HIS A 134 14.28 19.33 -19.29
C HIS A 134 15.59 18.92 -18.60
N MET A 135 15.61 18.80 -17.27
CA MET A 135 16.85 18.58 -16.51
C MET A 135 17.42 17.17 -16.69
N PHE A 136 16.54 16.17 -16.85
CA PHE A 136 16.94 14.77 -16.79
C PHE A 136 16.09 13.91 -17.74
N LYS A 137 16.74 13.17 -18.66
CA LYS A 137 16.03 12.43 -19.72
C LYS A 137 15.24 11.23 -19.20
N THR A 138 15.77 10.50 -18.22
CA THR A 138 15.24 9.20 -17.81
C THR A 138 15.18 9.10 -16.28
N ALA A 139 14.41 9.99 -15.66
CA ALA A 139 14.13 9.90 -14.24
C ALA A 139 13.24 8.67 -13.97
N LYS A 140 13.43 8.03 -12.81
CA LYS A 140 12.49 7.00 -12.35
C LYS A 140 11.14 7.66 -11.99
N PRO A 141 10.00 7.00 -12.26
CA PRO A 141 8.69 7.45 -11.76
C PRO A 141 8.67 7.49 -10.24
N VAL A 142 8.16 8.58 -9.66
CA VAL A 142 8.05 8.76 -8.20
C VAL A 142 7.13 7.69 -7.60
N GLN A 143 5.98 7.44 -8.25
CA GLN A 143 5.00 6.47 -7.77
C GLN A 143 5.56 5.05 -7.68
N MET A 144 6.49 4.68 -8.57
CA MET A 144 7.15 3.37 -8.51
C MET A 144 8.05 3.26 -7.27
N ILE A 145 8.79 4.32 -6.92
CA ILE A 145 9.65 4.31 -5.75
C ILE A 145 8.82 4.36 -4.46
N LYS A 146 7.73 5.13 -4.42
CA LYS A 146 6.77 5.13 -3.31
C LYS A 146 6.20 3.73 -3.04
N TYR A 147 5.84 3.00 -4.10
CA TYR A 147 5.38 1.62 -3.97
C TYR A 147 6.40 0.74 -3.24
N PHE A 148 7.69 0.81 -3.61
CA PHE A 148 8.73 0.04 -2.93
C PHE A 148 8.98 0.51 -1.50
N ILE A 149 8.96 1.81 -1.23
CA ILE A 149 9.11 2.36 0.13
C ILE A 149 8.00 1.82 1.03
N LYS A 150 6.73 1.94 0.62
CA LYS A 150 5.59 1.46 1.42
C LYS A 150 5.61 -0.05 1.65
N LEU A 151 6.19 -0.81 0.72
CA LEU A 151 6.31 -2.25 0.85
C LEU A 151 7.44 -2.69 1.80
N CYS A 152 8.54 -1.95 1.83
CA CYS A 152 9.80 -2.39 2.45
C CYS A 152 10.19 -1.62 3.71
N THR A 153 9.43 -0.61 4.12
CA THR A 153 9.81 0.28 5.24
C THR A 153 8.64 0.57 6.19
N SER A 154 8.98 0.78 7.46
CA SER A 154 8.10 1.21 8.53
C SER A 154 8.41 2.65 8.95
N ASP A 155 7.78 3.12 10.02
CA ASP A 155 8.14 4.40 10.65
C ASP A 155 9.61 4.40 11.11
N ASP A 156 10.24 5.57 11.12
CA ASP A 156 11.64 5.81 11.50
C ASP A 156 12.74 5.08 10.69
N ASP A 157 12.40 4.31 9.64
CA ASP A 157 13.38 3.65 8.78
C ASP A 157 14.19 4.63 7.91
N VAL A 158 15.38 4.21 7.50
CA VAL A 158 16.26 4.98 6.60
C VAL A 158 16.30 4.37 5.19
N VAL A 159 15.94 5.16 4.18
CA VAL A 159 16.01 4.77 2.76
C VAL A 159 17.28 5.30 2.11
N MET A 160 18.13 4.39 1.62
CA MET A 160 19.42 4.74 1.03
C MET A 160 19.45 4.50 -0.48
N ASP A 161 19.96 5.46 -1.25
CA ASP A 161 20.14 5.35 -2.71
C ASP A 161 21.53 5.87 -3.12
N TYR A 162 22.41 4.94 -3.53
CA TYR A 162 23.77 5.25 -3.96
C TYR A 162 23.88 5.78 -5.40
N PHE A 163 22.78 5.80 -6.15
CA PHE A 163 22.70 6.23 -7.54
C PHE A 163 21.54 7.22 -7.73
N ALA A 164 21.51 8.24 -6.88
CA ALA A 164 20.34 9.11 -6.71
C ALA A 164 19.87 9.78 -8.01
N GLY A 165 20.77 10.08 -8.95
CA GLY A 165 20.44 10.65 -10.26
C GLY A 165 19.63 11.92 -10.13
N SER A 166 18.35 11.88 -10.53
CA SER A 166 17.43 13.01 -10.43
C SER A 166 16.84 13.24 -9.04
N GLY A 167 17.21 12.48 -8.01
CA GLY A 167 16.68 12.62 -6.64
C GLY A 167 15.27 12.06 -6.45
N THR A 168 14.81 11.13 -7.29
CA THR A 168 13.45 10.56 -7.22
C THR A 168 13.20 9.88 -5.87
N THR A 169 14.18 9.17 -5.32
CA THR A 169 14.03 8.44 -4.05
C THR A 169 13.71 9.36 -2.88
N ALA A 170 14.41 10.49 -2.75
CA ALA A 170 14.14 11.44 -1.69
C ALA A 170 12.75 12.09 -1.82
N GLN A 171 12.32 12.45 -3.03
CA GLN A 171 10.94 12.92 -3.22
C GLN A 171 9.93 11.87 -2.80
N ALA A 172 10.14 10.61 -3.17
CA ALA A 172 9.24 9.53 -2.82
C ALA A 172 9.13 9.34 -1.30
N VAL A 173 10.25 9.45 -0.57
CA VAL A 173 10.24 9.39 0.91
C VAL A 173 9.47 10.56 1.51
N ILE A 174 9.71 11.79 1.04
CA ILE A 174 8.99 12.98 1.51
C ILE A 174 7.48 12.83 1.30
N GLU A 175 7.05 12.43 0.09
CA GLU A 175 5.64 12.22 -0.20
C GLU A 175 5.03 11.09 0.63
N CYS A 176 5.73 9.97 0.81
CA CYS A 176 5.28 8.86 1.66
C CYS A 176 5.10 9.28 3.13
N ASN A 177 6.03 10.08 3.68
CA ASN A 177 5.92 10.58 5.04
C ASN A 177 4.70 11.48 5.23
N LEU A 178 4.41 12.35 4.25
CA LEU A 178 3.22 13.20 4.28
C LEU A 178 1.92 12.40 4.16
N GLU A 179 1.90 11.37 3.32
CA GLU A 179 0.71 10.52 3.13
C GLU A 179 0.43 9.62 4.33
N ASP A 180 1.47 9.02 4.90
CA ASP A 180 1.33 7.97 5.91
C ASP A 180 1.47 8.52 7.35
N GLY A 181 1.99 9.74 7.52
CA GLY A 181 2.29 10.36 8.81
C GLY A 181 3.53 9.79 9.51
N TYR A 182 4.45 9.18 8.76
CA TYR A 182 5.67 8.55 9.27
C TYR A 182 6.88 9.49 9.14
N ASN A 183 7.98 9.16 9.83
CA ASN A 183 9.21 9.92 9.91
C ASN A 183 10.40 9.17 9.28
N ARG A 184 10.20 8.58 8.10
CA ARG A 184 11.30 7.91 7.38
C ARG A 184 12.38 8.91 7.00
N CYS A 185 13.63 8.54 7.16
CA CYS A 185 14.78 9.34 6.71
C CYS A 185 15.27 8.84 5.35
N PHE A 186 16.05 9.67 4.63
CA PHE A 186 16.70 9.25 3.39
C PHE A 186 18.15 9.69 3.32
N LEU A 187 18.98 8.89 2.63
CA LEU A 187 20.37 9.21 2.32
C LEU A 187 20.63 8.98 0.83
N LEU A 188 21.01 10.04 0.13
CA LEU A 188 21.35 10.00 -1.28
C LEU A 188 22.86 10.13 -1.49
N CYS A 189 23.45 9.25 -2.28
CA CYS A 189 24.78 9.46 -2.85
C CYS A 189 24.69 9.67 -4.36
N GLN A 190 25.45 10.64 -4.85
CA GLN A 190 25.56 10.93 -6.27
C GLN A 190 26.96 11.45 -6.57
N ILE A 191 27.61 10.85 -7.57
CA ILE A 191 28.92 11.33 -8.04
C ILE A 191 28.77 12.70 -8.69
N VAL A 192 29.71 13.60 -8.37
CA VAL A 192 29.84 14.91 -8.99
C VAL A 192 30.34 14.73 -10.42
N LYS A 193 29.43 14.82 -11.39
CA LYS A 193 29.74 14.66 -12.81
C LYS A 193 29.23 15.86 -13.60
N PRO A 194 30.09 16.56 -14.37
CA PRO A 194 29.66 17.68 -15.20
C PRO A 194 28.62 17.29 -16.26
N ILE A 195 27.65 18.15 -16.49
CA ILE A 195 26.66 18.04 -17.56
C ILE A 195 27.27 18.61 -18.84
N LYS A 196 27.34 17.80 -19.90
CA LYS A 196 27.95 18.21 -21.19
C LYS A 196 26.93 18.51 -22.28
N ASN A 197 25.86 17.71 -22.37
CA ASN A 197 24.96 17.69 -23.53
C ASN A 197 23.52 18.09 -23.16
N ASN A 198 23.37 19.12 -22.31
CA ASN A 198 22.07 19.67 -21.93
C ASN A 198 22.19 21.16 -21.53
N PRO A 199 22.26 22.09 -22.51
CA PRO A 199 22.43 23.52 -22.24
C PRO A 199 21.35 24.12 -21.35
N GLU A 200 20.10 23.69 -21.50
CA GLU A 200 18.97 24.16 -20.70
C GLU A 200 19.13 23.78 -19.22
N ALA A 201 19.58 22.55 -18.94
CA ALA A 201 19.87 22.12 -17.57
C ALA A 201 21.03 22.89 -16.95
N ILE A 202 22.09 23.13 -17.73
CA ILE A 202 23.24 23.93 -17.31
C ILE A 202 22.78 25.35 -16.94
N GLN A 203 22.04 26.01 -17.83
CA GLN A 203 21.53 27.36 -17.60
C GLN A 203 20.61 27.42 -16.37
N THR A 204 19.76 26.41 -16.19
CA THR A 204 18.86 26.32 -15.03
C THR A 204 19.65 26.19 -13.74
N LEU A 205 20.63 25.28 -13.65
CA LEU A 205 21.47 25.15 -12.45
C LEU A 205 22.20 26.45 -12.12
N LEU A 206 22.82 27.08 -13.12
CA LEU A 206 23.53 28.34 -12.93
C LEU A 206 22.60 29.47 -12.46
N LYS A 207 21.36 29.53 -12.97
CA LYS A 207 20.35 30.50 -12.54
C LYS A 207 20.00 30.34 -11.05
N TYR A 208 19.98 29.12 -10.54
CA TYR A 208 19.76 28.80 -9.13
C TYR A 208 21.06 28.81 -8.28
N GLY A 209 22.19 29.25 -8.85
CA GLY A 209 23.46 29.35 -8.13
C GLY A 209 24.22 28.01 -7.97
N TYR A 210 23.80 26.96 -8.67
CA TYR A 210 24.48 25.66 -8.65
C TYR A 210 25.53 25.53 -9.76
N THR A 211 26.55 24.72 -9.50
CA THR A 211 27.46 24.28 -10.55
C THR A 211 26.76 23.26 -11.47
N ALA A 212 27.20 23.17 -12.72
CA ALA A 212 26.56 22.37 -13.75
C ALA A 212 26.90 20.87 -13.65
N THR A 213 26.53 20.23 -12.53
CA THR A 213 26.81 18.82 -12.22
C THR A 213 25.53 18.03 -11.91
N ILE A 214 25.58 16.71 -12.11
CA ILE A 214 24.40 15.84 -11.94
C ILE A 214 23.86 15.85 -10.50
N ASP A 215 24.72 15.87 -9.49
CA ASP A 215 24.30 15.90 -8.08
C ASP A 215 23.49 17.16 -7.73
N ASN A 216 23.79 18.29 -8.38
CA ASN A 216 23.02 19.51 -8.19
C ASN A 216 21.62 19.46 -8.80
N ILE A 217 21.34 18.53 -9.73
CA ILE A 217 19.96 18.30 -10.20
C ILE A 217 19.11 17.76 -9.04
N ALA A 218 19.64 16.79 -8.28
CA ALA A 218 18.94 16.24 -7.11
C ALA A 218 18.78 17.30 -6.01
N ARG A 219 19.81 18.11 -5.75
CA ARG A 219 19.75 19.21 -4.77
C ARG A 219 18.69 20.25 -5.14
N LEU A 220 18.70 20.73 -6.38
CA LEU A 220 17.70 21.69 -6.86
C LEU A 220 16.28 21.11 -6.78
N ARG A 221 16.10 19.83 -7.10
CA ARG A 221 14.81 19.16 -6.94
C ARG A 221 14.32 19.21 -5.49
N LEU A 222 15.20 18.95 -4.52
CA LEU A 222 14.86 18.98 -3.09
C LEU A 222 14.59 20.39 -2.60
N GLU A 223 15.37 21.38 -3.03
CA GLU A 223 15.12 22.79 -2.71
C GLU A 223 13.74 23.25 -3.19
N ILE A 224 13.33 22.87 -4.42
CA ILE A 224 12.00 23.20 -4.95
C ILE A 224 10.89 22.52 -4.13
N LEU A 225 11.09 21.28 -3.69
CA LEU A 225 10.12 20.55 -2.86
C LEU A 225 9.98 21.20 -1.47
N ASP A 226 11.09 21.55 -0.83
CA ASP A 226 11.10 22.21 0.47
C ASP A 226 10.38 23.57 0.42
N ASN A 227 10.70 24.38 -0.60
CA ASN A 227 10.03 25.67 -0.81
C ASN A 227 8.52 25.54 -1.03
N ARG A 228 8.06 24.47 -1.71
CA ARG A 228 6.62 24.20 -1.88
C ARG A 228 5.95 23.81 -0.56
N HIS A 229 6.58 22.94 0.23
CA HIS A 229 6.03 22.54 1.52
C HIS A 229 5.93 23.71 2.48
N GLN A 230 6.94 24.58 2.55
CA GLN A 230 6.89 25.80 3.35
C GLN A 230 5.74 26.71 2.91
N TYR A 231 5.52 26.88 1.60
CA TYR A 231 4.42 27.69 1.08
C TYR A 231 3.04 27.11 1.45
N GLU A 232 2.86 25.79 1.37
CA GLU A 232 1.61 25.12 1.72
C GLU A 232 1.29 25.22 3.22
N GLN A 233 2.31 25.18 4.09
CA GLN A 233 2.14 25.35 5.54
C GLN A 233 1.74 26.76 5.96
N VAL A 234 2.17 27.79 5.22
CA VAL A 234 1.83 29.20 5.52
C VAL A 234 0.38 29.54 5.14
N GLN A 235 -0.26 28.74 4.29
CA GLN A 235 -1.63 28.95 3.80
C GLN A 235 -2.69 28.14 4.56
N GLN A 236 -2.29 27.30 5.53
CA GLN A 236 -3.18 26.52 6.41
C GLN A 236 -3.28 27.18 7.79
#